data_AF-A0A077EQY1-F1
#
_entry.id   AF-A0A077EQY1-F1
#
_cell.length_a   1.000
_cell.length_b   1.000
_cell.length_c   1.000
_cell.angle_alpha   90.00
_cell.angle_beta   90.00
_cell.angle_gamma   90.00
#
_symmetry.space_group_name_H-M   'P 1'
#
loop_
_entity.id
_entity.type
_entity.pdbx_description
1 polymer ?
#
loop_
_entity_poly.entity_id
_entity_poly.type
_entity_poly.pdbx_seq_one_letter_code
_entity_poly.pdbx_strand_id
1 'polypeptide(L)'
;MIVAAPQVGCMMCDGEFRLWLSVNGKYVENSNVLLNVDDSIKDVIISQGAIPLKAGDVVQVMMYGDNGIGLEAINRANEPLVPAIIFTMYKVSN
;
A
#
# COMPACT_ATOMS: atom_id res chain seq x y z
N MET A 1 -1.64 13.64 -7.75
CA MET A 1 -2.40 12.54 -7.13
C MET A 1 -1.54 11.30 -7.13
N ILE A 2 -1.58 10.55 -6.03
CA ILE A 2 -0.85 9.31 -5.79
C ILE A 2 -1.91 8.26 -5.46
N VAL A 3 -1.79 7.07 -6.04
CA VAL A 3 -2.63 5.91 -5.75
C VAL A 3 -1.71 4.72 -5.53
N ALA A 4 -1.87 4.05 -4.39
CA ALA A 4 -1.22 2.80 -4.05
C ALA A 4 -2.29 1.74 -3.86
N ALA A 5 -2.24 0.69 -4.67
CA ALA A 5 -3.22 -0.39 -4.65
C ALA A 5 -2.51 -1.76 -4.56
N PRO A 6 -2.08 -2.17 -3.35
CA PRO A 6 -1.44 -3.45 -3.16
C PRO A 6 -2.45 -4.58 -2.96
N GLN A 7 -2.02 -5.79 -3.32
CA GLN A 7 -2.75 -7.01 -3.01
C GLN A 7 -2.38 -7.49 -1.60
N VAL A 8 -3.40 -7.69 -0.76
CA VAL A 8 -3.27 -8.17 0.62
C VAL A 8 -3.58 -9.67 0.65
N GLY A 9 -2.82 -10.39 1.48
CA GLY A 9 -3.02 -11.81 1.73
C GLY A 9 -2.81 -12.16 3.20
N CYS A 10 -3.13 -13.41 3.54
CA CYS A 10 -3.09 -13.90 4.90
C CYS A 10 -2.63 -15.36 4.97
N MET A 11 -1.84 -15.69 6.01
CA MET A 11 -1.44 -17.06 6.36
C MET A 11 -2.03 -17.53 7.71
N MET A 12 -2.47 -16.61 8.58
CA MET A 12 -3.07 -16.88 9.89
C MET A 12 -4.18 -15.85 10.11
N CYS A 13 -5.44 -16.24 9.96
CA CYS A 13 -6.46 -15.31 9.51
C CYS A 13 -7.54 -15.00 10.55
N ASP A 14 -7.36 -13.86 11.22
CA ASP A 14 -8.39 -12.91 11.67
C ASP A 14 -7.64 -11.66 12.14
N GLY A 15 -7.90 -10.49 11.54
CA GLY A 15 -7.22 -9.26 11.94
C GLY A 15 -7.34 -8.11 10.95
N GLU A 16 -6.52 -7.09 11.15
CA GLU A 16 -6.54 -5.84 10.40
C GLU A 16 -5.29 -5.68 9.53
N PHE A 17 -5.52 -5.17 8.32
CA PHE A 17 -4.49 -4.56 7.50
C PHE A 17 -4.79 -3.08 7.31
N ARG A 18 -3.76 -2.23 7.40
CA ARG A 18 -3.86 -0.79 7.19
C ARG A 18 -2.81 -0.32 6.20
N LEU A 19 -3.18 0.64 5.37
CA LEU A 19 -2.32 1.23 4.34
C LEU A 19 -2.46 2.73 4.37
N TRP A 20 -1.36 3.47 4.26
CA TRP A 20 -1.37 4.93 4.15
C TRP A 20 -0.14 5.42 3.39
N LEU A 21 -0.14 6.70 3.03
CA LEU A 21 0.98 7.32 2.32
C LEU A 21 1.79 8.19 3.28
N SER A 22 3.10 8.25 3.06
CA SER A 22 3.97 9.25 3.67
C SER A 22 4.80 9.97 2.60
N VAL A 23 5.10 11.24 2.86
CA VAL A 23 6.01 12.06 2.05
C VAL A 23 7.02 12.72 2.95
N ASN A 24 8.30 12.51 2.66
CA ASN A 24 9.42 13.03 3.46
C ASN A 24 9.27 12.70 4.96
N GLY A 25 8.83 11.47 5.26
CA GLY A 25 8.59 10.99 6.62
C GLY A 25 7.34 11.54 7.31
N LYS A 26 6.52 12.36 6.65
CA LYS A 26 5.25 12.87 7.18
C LYS A 26 4.07 12.13 6.57
N TYR A 27 3.12 11.69 7.39
CA TYR A 27 1.92 11.01 6.92
C TYR A 27 1.01 11.96 6.14
N VAL A 28 0.49 11.46 5.02
CA VAL A 28 -0.46 12.20 4.18
C VAL A 28 -1.85 12.09 4.80
N GLU A 29 -2.46 13.24 5.09
CA GLU A 29 -3.82 13.32 5.63
C GLU A 29 -4.82 12.61 4.72
N ASN A 30 -5.79 11.92 5.33
CA ASN A 30 -6.90 11.23 4.65
C ASN A 30 -6.45 10.20 3.59
N SER A 31 -5.22 9.70 3.66
CA SER A 31 -4.72 8.66 2.76
C SER A 31 -4.89 7.24 3.29
N ASN A 32 -5.32 7.08 4.55
CA ASN A 32 -5.38 5.78 5.18
C ASN A 32 -6.62 4.97 4.74
N VAL A 33 -6.43 3.66 4.63
CA VAL A 33 -7.52 2.68 4.45
C VAL A 33 -7.27 1.50 5.38
N LEU A 34 -8.35 0.84 5.80
CA LEU A 34 -8.34 -0.36 6.64
C LEU A 34 -9.11 -1.47 5.93
N LEU A 35 -8.56 -2.67 5.95
CA LEU A 35 -9.22 -3.91 5.53
C LEU A 35 -9.24 -4.86 6.72
N ASN A 36 -10.42 -5.37 7.04
CA ASN A 36 -10.55 -6.52 7.93
C ASN A 36 -10.31 -7.78 7.08
N VAL A 37 -9.39 -8.63 7.52
CA VAL A 37 -8.94 -9.80 6.77
C VAL A 37 -9.40 -11.05 7.52
N ASP A 38 -10.11 -11.91 6.82
CA ASP A 38 -10.46 -13.27 7.26
C ASP A 38 -9.74 -14.32 6.42
N ASP A 39 -10.04 -15.60 6.67
CA ASP A 39 -9.42 -16.74 6.01
C ASP A 39 -9.78 -16.92 4.54
N SER A 40 -10.75 -16.17 4.04
CA SER A 40 -11.23 -16.23 2.66
C SER A 40 -10.74 -15.08 1.79
N ILE A 41 -10.19 -14.02 2.40
CA ILE A 41 -9.91 -12.76 1.70
C ILE A 41 -8.52 -12.76 1.04
N LYS A 42 -8.54 -12.57 -0.27
CA LYS A 42 -7.42 -12.05 -1.06
C LYS A 42 -7.93 -10.86 -1.87
N ASP A 43 -7.51 -9.65 -1.52
CA ASP A 43 -8.11 -8.44 -2.06
C ASP A 43 -7.07 -7.37 -2.43
N VAL A 44 -7.48 -6.43 -3.27
CA VAL A 44 -6.72 -5.23 -3.61
C VAL A 44 -7.35 -4.04 -2.90
N ILE A 45 -6.60 -3.47 -1.97
CA ILE A 45 -7.06 -2.28 -1.24
C ILE A 45 -6.48 -1.03 -1.87
N ILE A 46 -7.17 0.10 -1.79
CA ILE A 46 -6.74 1.33 -2.45
C ILE A 46 -6.51 2.43 -1.41
N SER A 47 -5.26 2.89 -1.31
CA SER A 47 -4.89 4.14 -0.64
C SER A 47 -4.64 5.21 -1.70
N GLN A 48 -5.30 6.36 -1.58
CA GLN A 48 -5.12 7.48 -2.51
C GLN A 48 -4.93 8.79 -1.77
N GLY A 49 -4.14 9.69 -2.35
CA GLY A 49 -3.88 11.01 -1.80
C GLY A 49 -3.62 12.05 -2.89
N ALA A 50 -4.11 13.27 -2.66
CA ALA A 50 -3.84 14.42 -3.52
C ALA A 50 -3.04 15.46 -2.73
N ILE A 51 -1.73 15.50 -2.97
CA ILE A 51 -0.81 16.44 -2.32
C ILE A 51 0.13 17.09 -3.33
N PRO A 52 0.59 18.31 -3.06
CA PRO A 52 1.69 18.91 -3.80
C PRO A 52 2.97 18.10 -3.60
N LEU A 53 3.69 17.85 -4.68
CA LEU A 53 5.00 17.21 -4.68
C LEU A 53 5.97 18.07 -5.48
N LYS A 54 7.24 18.05 -5.10
CA LYS A 54 8.34 18.65 -5.85
C LYS A 54 9.45 17.62 -6.09
N ALA A 55 10.34 17.94 -7.03
CA ALA A 55 11.50 17.11 -7.31
C ALA A 55 12.33 16.89 -6.04
N GLY A 56 12.70 15.64 -5.78
CA GLY A 56 13.43 15.22 -4.60
C GLY A 56 12.57 14.81 -3.41
N ASP A 57 11.24 15.00 -3.45
CA ASP A 57 10.36 14.44 -2.42
C ASP A 57 10.39 12.91 -2.45
N VAL A 58 10.44 12.30 -1.27
CA VAL A 58 10.40 10.85 -1.09
C VAL A 58 8.99 10.42 -0.71
N VAL A 59 8.34 9.67 -1.59
CA VAL A 59 7.01 9.09 -1.36
C VAL A 59 7.17 7.65 -0.90
N GLN A 60 6.48 7.27 0.17
CA GLN A 60 6.47 5.91 0.68
C GLN A 60 5.03 5.42 0.88
N VAL A 61 4.83 4.14 0.57
CA VAL A 61 3.63 3.39 0.94
C VAL A 61 3.92 2.73 2.28
N MET A 62 3.12 3.08 3.28
CA MET A 62 3.26 2.61 4.65
C MET A 62 2.17 1.58 4.93
N MET A 63 2.50 0.55 5.70
CA MET A 63 1.56 -0.52 6.03
C MET A 63 1.67 -0.97 7.48
N TYR A 64 0.58 -1.54 7.95
CA TYR A 64 0.48 -2.34 9.17
C TYR A 64 -0.35 -3.58 8.84
N GLY A 65 0.04 -4.73 9.37
CA GLY A 65 -0.76 -5.95 9.34
C GLY A 65 -0.58 -6.70 10.65
N ASP A 66 -1.65 -7.30 11.17
CA ASP A 66 -1.52 -8.24 12.27
C ASP A 66 -0.72 -9.49 11.87
N ASN A 67 -0.39 -10.34 12.84
CA ASN A 67 0.49 -11.48 12.63
C ASN A 67 -0.05 -12.43 11.53
N GLY A 68 0.74 -12.62 10.47
CA GLY A 68 0.35 -13.45 9.34
C GLY A 68 -0.46 -12.73 8.26
N ILE A 69 -0.75 -11.43 8.41
CA ILE A 69 -1.37 -10.57 7.39
C ILE A 69 -0.31 -9.65 6.78
N GLY A 70 -0.30 -9.52 5.46
CA GLY A 70 0.67 -8.67 4.77
C GLY A 70 0.38 -8.48 3.30
N LEU A 71 1.33 -7.86 2.59
CA LEU A 71 1.28 -7.78 1.14
C LEU A 71 1.70 -9.09 0.50
N GLU A 72 0.95 -9.48 -0.51
CA GLU A 72 1.38 -10.54 -1.41
C GLU A 72 2.65 -10.09 -2.13
N ALA A 73 3.54 -11.04 -2.39
CA ALA A 73 4.78 -10.79 -3.09
C ALA A 73 4.96 -11.77 -4.25
N ILE A 74 5.46 -11.24 -5.37
CA ILE A 74 5.87 -12.03 -6.52
C ILE A 74 7.28 -12.54 -6.21
N ASN A 75 7.38 -13.85 -5.99
CA ASN A 75 8.65 -14.52 -5.72
C ASN A 75 8.95 -15.51 -6.85
N ARG A 76 9.97 -15.21 -7.66
CA ARG A 76 10.44 -16.05 -8.76
C ARG A 76 11.93 -16.32 -8.60
N ALA A 77 12.36 -17.52 -8.99
CA ALA A 77 13.77 -17.88 -8.94
C ALA A 77 14.60 -16.92 -9.80
N ASN A 78 15.70 -16.41 -9.25
CA ASN A 78 16.62 -15.46 -9.88
C ASN A 78 16.02 -14.06 -10.18
N GLU A 79 14.90 -13.70 -9.56
CA GLU A 79 14.33 -12.35 -9.62
C GLU A 79 14.28 -11.74 -8.20
N PRO A 80 14.34 -10.41 -8.06
CA PRO A 80 14.07 -9.77 -6.78
C PRO A 80 12.66 -10.10 -6.26
N LEU A 81 12.50 -10.15 -4.94
CA LEU A 81 11.18 -10.19 -4.33
C LEU A 81 10.48 -8.84 -4.56
N VAL A 82 9.35 -8.84 -5.26
CA VAL A 82 8.61 -7.62 -5.57
C VAL A 82 7.22 -7.69 -4.94
N PRO A 83 6.77 -6.65 -4.21
CA PRO A 83 5.40 -6.61 -3.72
C PRO A 83 4.40 -6.56 -4.89
N ALA A 84 3.28 -7.27 -4.78
CA ALA A 84 2.18 -7.19 -5.72
C ALA A 84 1.42 -5.87 -5.50
N ILE A 85 1.84 -4.80 -6.19
CA ILE A 85 1.27 -3.47 -6.03
C ILE A 85 1.14 -2.73 -7.36
N ILE A 86 0.00 -2.06 -7.56
CA ILE A 86 -0.16 -1.02 -8.56
C ILE A 86 0.13 0.32 -7.89
N PHE A 87 1.13 1.03 -8.38
CA PHE A 87 1.48 2.37 -7.91
C PHE A 87 1.38 3.36 -9.05
N THR A 88 0.48 4.34 -8.92
CA THR A 88 0.19 5.34 -9.95
C THR A 88 0.37 6.73 -9.40
N MET A 89 1.05 7.59 -10.14
CA MET A 89 1.20 9.00 -9.81
C MET A 89 1.00 9.86 -11.06
N TYR A 90 0.24 10.94 -10.92
CA TYR A 90 0.04 11.89 -12.02
C TYR A 90 -0.18 13.32 -11.52
N LYS A 91 0.14 14.28 -12.38
CA LYS A 91 -0.07 15.71 -12.13
C LYS A 91 -1.57 16.02 -12.18
N VAL A 92 -2.09 16.63 -11.12
CA VAL A 92 -3.49 17.12 -11.09
C VAL A 92 -3.43 18.60 -11.45
N SER A 93 -4.01 18.97 -12.60
CA SER A 93 -4.00 20.31 -13.23
C SER A 93 -2.67 20.76 -13.86
N ASN A 94 -2.76 21.76 -14.75
CA ASN A 94 -1.62 22.38 -15.44
C ASN A 94 -1.06 23.55 -14.66
#